data_AF-A0ABD3PHM3-F1
#
_entry.id   AF-A0ABD3PHM3-F1
#
_cell.length_a   1.000
_cell.length_b   1.000
_cell.length_c   1.000
_cell.angle_alpha   90.00
_cell.angle_beta   90.00
_cell.angle_gamma   90.00
#
_symmetry.space_group_name_H-M   'P 1'
#
loop_
_entity.id
_entity.type
_entity.pdbx_description
1 polymer ?
#
loop_
_entity_poly.entity_id
_entity_poly.type
_entity_poly.pdbx_seq_one_letter_code
_entity_poly.pdbx_strand_id
1 'polypeptide(L)'
;MNDDSSLTSSMGQSSAAVAMANDALDNARRAAASSRLKRAKSPSPPASPSSYYFVNNPNLVQSTAKHIDSNNDVIGSGRDLDLKHNDSAFHAIATLLTERLLPKIENARTHYTITTEDAELFQKMLPSSVRQDFVIALRYRLKLMKMGLGSQSCELVTMQCQKLGLERDNLNVLFDLNLPLAARAGKSYPINQSNHDETRDDEATSYGHRVDNGVNFGLHSPATFSNNPENSELTVQSLARQQLMAEIEQTQVIMRGSVTNDAVSFWRKHLDDLNQKLVVLTNGEQRESHNSIISDSKNYVDMMTSMSQNKEQDEIPVCEVVAPSDLPGGYMFEAQLGAKKFLATVPPGGVARGQRFVSTMREVENIQISVPFGSWRDNATECFNGGIFHPLFCNTLFFPCVALGQIMTRTGLDWRGKPANRYVSGLSCANMTGILSIWLAINASGLAMLRVAWQRGFLIGAEYYSPLILFNVFLWMYMVSLTAKVRASIRNKYQIPDESCTGSEDCVCATFCMPCAICQMGRHTSDFETYTATWCTSTGLPTQVKLAPVTFYGDQYQNMHDESQGHVV
;
A
#
# COMPACT_ATOMS: atom_id res chain seq x y z
N MET A 1 2.39 63.67 -29.83
CA MET A 1 1.72 62.52 -30.44
C MET A 1 2.14 61.34 -29.60
N ASN A 2 1.32 61.04 -28.58
CA ASN A 2 1.60 60.07 -27.52
C ASN A 2 0.62 58.91 -27.71
N ASP A 3 1.13 57.69 -27.76
CA ASP A 3 0.37 56.46 -27.55
C ASP A 3 1.06 55.69 -26.42
N ASP A 4 0.43 55.72 -25.24
CA ASP A 4 0.73 54.91 -24.06
C ASP A 4 -0.62 54.56 -23.40
N SER A 5 -1.21 53.42 -23.78
CA SER A 5 -2.36 52.87 -23.05
C SER A 5 -2.62 51.39 -23.38
N SER A 6 -2.02 50.47 -22.62
CA SER A 6 -2.62 49.14 -22.36
C SER A 6 -1.83 48.36 -21.29
N LEU A 7 -2.06 48.62 -20.00
CA LEU A 7 -1.55 47.80 -18.89
C LEU A 7 -2.39 47.97 -17.61
N THR A 8 -3.71 47.72 -17.69
CA THR A 8 -4.57 47.67 -16.49
C THR A 8 -5.77 46.72 -16.67
N SER A 9 -5.59 45.40 -16.49
CA SER A 9 -6.76 44.53 -16.22
C SER A 9 -6.52 43.29 -15.33
N SER A 10 -5.37 43.17 -14.66
CA SER A 10 -5.06 41.99 -13.83
C SER A 10 -5.41 42.10 -12.33
N MET A 11 -5.80 43.28 -11.82
CA MET A 11 -6.04 43.46 -10.36
C MET A 11 -7.48 43.14 -9.90
N GLY A 12 -8.42 42.84 -10.80
CA GLY A 12 -9.82 42.58 -10.44
C GLY A 12 -10.13 41.15 -9.96
N GLN A 13 -9.36 40.15 -10.39
CA GLN A 13 -9.69 38.74 -10.13
C GLN A 13 -9.24 38.23 -8.74
N SER A 14 -8.20 38.83 -8.16
CA SER A 14 -7.72 38.48 -6.82
C SER A 14 -8.67 38.96 -5.70
N SER A 15 -9.43 40.04 -5.92
CA SER A 15 -10.37 40.56 -4.92
C SER A 15 -11.60 39.66 -4.72
N ALA A 16 -12.11 39.05 -5.79
CA ALA A 16 -13.26 38.15 -5.72
C ALA A 16 -12.94 36.83 -4.99
N ALA A 17 -11.74 36.30 -5.17
CA ALA A 17 -11.29 35.08 -4.47
C ALA A 17 -11.15 35.30 -2.96
N VAL A 18 -10.64 36.47 -2.54
CA VAL A 18 -10.53 36.83 -1.12
C VAL A 18 -11.91 37.04 -0.48
N ALA A 19 -12.86 37.63 -1.21
CA ALA A 19 -14.23 37.81 -0.73
C ALA A 19 -14.94 36.45 -0.50
N MET A 20 -14.79 35.50 -1.43
CA MET A 20 -15.38 34.16 -1.28
C MET A 20 -14.75 33.36 -0.12
N ALA A 21 -13.44 33.51 0.11
CA ALA A 21 -12.76 32.86 1.23
C ALA A 21 -13.25 33.38 2.60
N ASN A 22 -13.47 34.69 2.72
CA ASN A 22 -13.99 35.28 3.95
C ASN A 22 -15.44 34.87 4.25
N ASP A 23 -16.29 34.78 3.21
CA ASP A 23 -17.70 34.39 3.38
C ASP A 23 -17.85 32.91 3.79
N ALA A 24 -16.97 32.04 3.26
CA ALA A 24 -16.89 30.64 3.69
C ALA A 24 -16.45 30.50 5.16
N LEU A 25 -15.51 31.34 5.61
CA LEU A 25 -15.03 31.34 7.00
C LEU A 25 -16.12 31.76 7.99
N ASP A 26 -16.92 32.77 7.63
CA ASP A 26 -18.01 33.26 8.48
C ASP A 26 -19.20 32.29 8.53
N ASN A 27 -19.48 31.56 7.45
CA ASN A 27 -20.46 30.47 7.47
C ASN A 27 -20.02 29.30 8.37
N ALA A 28 -18.74 28.92 8.34
CA ALA A 28 -18.20 27.90 9.24
C ALA A 28 -18.31 28.31 10.71
N ARG A 29 -18.05 29.59 11.03
CA ARG A 29 -18.19 30.14 12.40
C ARG A 29 -19.65 30.11 12.87
N ARG A 30 -20.61 30.48 12.02
CA ARG A 30 -22.05 30.42 12.34
C ARG A 30 -22.52 28.98 12.59
N ALA A 31 -22.08 28.03 11.78
CA ALA A 31 -22.40 26.61 11.97
C ALA A 31 -21.87 26.07 13.32
N ALA A 32 -20.62 26.40 13.67
CA ALA A 32 -20.00 26.00 14.92
C ALA A 32 -20.70 26.60 16.16
N ALA A 33 -21.15 27.86 16.08
CA ALA A 33 -21.92 28.50 17.15
C ALA A 33 -23.28 27.82 17.38
N SER A 34 -23.98 27.42 16.30
CA SER A 34 -25.27 26.73 16.42
C SER A 34 -25.16 25.36 17.10
N SER A 35 -24.06 24.64 16.83
CA SER A 35 -23.80 23.32 17.43
C SER A 35 -23.49 23.40 18.93
N ARG A 36 -22.84 24.49 19.39
CA ARG A 36 -22.59 24.72 20.82
C ARG A 36 -23.87 25.01 21.60
N LEU A 37 -24.80 25.77 21.02
CA LEU A 37 -26.10 26.06 21.63
C LEU A 37 -26.98 24.81 21.78
N LYS A 38 -26.89 23.85 20.86
CA LYS A 38 -27.62 22.57 20.96
C LYS A 38 -27.09 21.67 22.09
N ARG A 39 -25.80 21.76 22.43
CA ARG A 39 -25.18 20.96 23.50
C ARG A 39 -25.47 21.47 24.91
N ALA A 40 -25.84 22.75 25.06
CA ALA A 40 -26.16 23.35 26.36
C ALA A 40 -27.58 23.03 26.87
N LYS A 41 -28.41 22.31 26.10
CA LYS A 41 -29.83 22.06 26.43
C LYS A 41 -30.20 20.60 26.75
N SER A 42 -29.24 19.69 26.87
CA SER A 42 -29.53 18.29 27.23
C SER A 42 -29.57 18.11 28.77
N PRO A 43 -30.66 17.60 29.37
CA PRO A 43 -30.74 17.31 30.81
C PRO A 43 -29.90 16.09 31.18
N SER A 44 -29.20 16.15 32.32
CA SER A 44 -28.42 15.05 32.89
C SER A 44 -29.30 13.94 33.48
N PRO A 45 -28.94 12.64 33.34
CA PRO A 45 -29.67 11.54 33.96
C PRO A 45 -29.31 11.35 35.44
N PRO A 46 -30.21 10.75 36.24
CA PRO A 46 -30.05 10.63 37.69
C PRO A 46 -29.14 9.46 38.09
N ALA A 47 -28.45 9.65 39.20
CA ALA A 47 -27.53 8.70 39.82
C ALA A 47 -28.29 7.55 40.52
N SER A 48 -27.72 6.35 40.46
CA SER A 48 -28.17 5.17 41.21
C SER A 48 -27.03 4.60 42.08
N PRO A 49 -27.34 3.96 43.23
CA PRO A 49 -26.40 3.78 44.32
C PRO A 49 -25.77 2.38 44.41
N SER A 50 -24.63 2.38 45.11
CA SER A 50 -23.74 1.27 45.49
C SER A 50 -24.34 0.31 46.52
N SER A 51 -23.98 -0.98 46.50
CA SER A 51 -23.71 -1.82 47.70
C SER A 51 -23.35 -3.29 47.40
N TYR A 52 -22.50 -3.87 48.28
CA TYR A 52 -22.31 -5.30 48.66
C TYR A 52 -21.30 -6.19 47.89
N TYR A 53 -20.51 -7.10 48.48
CA TYR A 53 -20.20 -7.54 49.87
C TYR A 53 -18.80 -8.21 49.85
N PHE A 54 -18.04 -8.09 50.94
CA PHE A 54 -16.80 -8.85 51.20
C PHE A 54 -17.14 -10.20 51.84
N VAL A 55 -16.55 -11.31 51.37
CA VAL A 55 -16.54 -12.60 52.09
C VAL A 55 -15.12 -13.14 52.15
N ASN A 56 -14.61 -13.25 53.38
CA ASN A 56 -13.40 -13.96 53.76
C ASN A 56 -13.68 -15.46 53.89
N ASN A 57 -12.72 -16.32 53.54
CA ASN A 57 -12.63 -17.67 54.13
C ASN A 57 -11.15 -18.15 54.17
N PRO A 58 -10.62 -18.59 55.33
CA PRO A 58 -9.26 -19.11 55.47
C PRO A 58 -9.21 -20.65 55.65
N ASN A 59 -8.01 -21.21 55.43
CA ASN A 59 -7.46 -22.51 55.90
C ASN A 59 -7.33 -23.66 54.88
N LEU A 60 -6.08 -24.01 54.53
CA LEU A 60 -5.46 -25.36 54.50
C LEU A 60 -3.96 -25.23 54.11
N VAL A 61 -2.98 -25.18 55.01
CA VAL A 61 -2.23 -26.26 55.71
C VAL A 61 -1.28 -27.09 54.82
N GLN A 62 0.04 -26.91 55.06
CA GLN A 62 1.22 -27.81 55.00
C GLN A 62 1.52 -28.58 53.68
N SER A 63 2.75 -28.84 53.22
CA SER A 63 4.11 -28.80 53.78
C SER A 63 5.08 -29.08 52.61
N THR A 64 6.24 -28.41 52.54
CA THR A 64 7.59 -29.03 52.53
C THR A 64 8.65 -27.98 52.20
N ALA A 65 9.61 -27.84 53.12
CA ALA A 65 10.77 -26.96 53.00
C ALA A 65 11.98 -27.75 52.49
N LYS A 66 12.77 -27.13 51.59
CA LYS A 66 14.23 -27.35 51.49
C LYS A 66 14.94 -26.06 51.05
N HIS A 67 15.80 -25.62 51.96
CA HIS A 67 16.85 -24.60 51.92
C HIS A 67 17.59 -24.40 50.57
N ILE A 68 17.82 -23.14 50.17
CA ILE A 68 19.14 -22.46 50.07
C ILE A 68 18.98 -21.02 49.50
N ASP A 69 19.45 -20.05 50.29
CA ASP A 69 20.05 -18.72 50.03
C ASP A 69 19.39 -17.63 49.15
N SER A 70 18.88 -16.61 49.86
CA SER A 70 19.32 -15.20 49.84
C SER A 70 19.62 -14.50 48.49
N ASN A 71 18.66 -13.73 47.96
CA ASN A 71 18.74 -12.26 47.92
C ASN A 71 17.53 -11.60 47.25
N ASN A 72 17.15 -10.45 47.81
CA ASN A 72 16.06 -9.57 47.45
C ASN A 72 16.14 -9.07 45.99
N ASP A 73 15.07 -9.27 45.22
CA ASP A 73 14.47 -8.29 44.29
C ASP A 73 13.30 -8.96 43.54
N VAL A 74 12.15 -9.09 44.22
CA VAL A 74 10.88 -9.46 43.56
C VAL A 74 9.79 -8.52 44.07
N ILE A 75 9.89 -7.26 43.64
CA ILE A 75 8.71 -6.39 43.50
C ILE A 75 8.27 -6.56 42.05
N GLY A 76 7.03 -7.00 41.85
CA GLY A 76 6.48 -7.35 40.55
C GLY A 76 6.75 -6.30 39.47
N SER A 77 7.63 -6.65 38.53
CA SER A 77 7.78 -5.97 37.25
C SER A 77 6.42 -6.05 36.56
N GLY A 78 5.68 -4.94 36.57
CA GLY A 78 4.58 -4.73 35.65
C GLY A 78 5.11 -5.03 34.26
N ARG A 79 4.38 -5.86 33.50
CA ARG A 79 4.78 -6.28 32.15
C ARG A 79 5.03 -5.03 31.30
N ASP A 80 6.30 -4.66 31.16
CA ASP A 80 6.73 -3.59 30.27
C ASP A 80 6.33 -3.95 28.84
N LEU A 81 5.78 -2.98 28.13
CA LEU A 81 5.30 -3.16 26.76
C LEU A 81 6.53 -3.36 25.85
N ASP A 82 6.82 -4.61 25.47
CA ASP A 82 7.98 -4.93 24.63
C ASP A 82 7.77 -4.50 23.16
N LEU A 83 7.84 -3.20 22.91
CA LEU A 83 7.77 -2.61 21.58
C LEU A 83 8.96 -3.02 20.70
N LYS A 84 10.04 -3.54 21.28
CA LYS A 84 11.24 -3.93 20.53
C LYS A 84 10.97 -5.16 19.67
N HIS A 85 10.22 -6.13 20.17
CA HIS A 85 9.92 -7.37 19.45
C HIS A 85 8.46 -7.46 18.95
N ASN A 86 7.61 -6.52 19.35
CA ASN A 86 6.23 -6.44 18.87
C ASN A 86 6.08 -5.43 17.73
N ASP A 87 6.12 -5.93 16.50
CA ASP A 87 5.98 -5.11 15.28
C ASP A 87 4.61 -4.47 15.16
N SER A 88 3.52 -5.13 15.56
CA SER A 88 2.16 -4.60 15.44
C SER A 88 1.94 -3.38 16.34
N ALA A 89 2.33 -3.48 17.62
CA ALA A 89 2.20 -2.38 18.56
C ALA A 89 3.11 -1.19 18.16
N PHE A 90 4.34 -1.48 17.70
CA PHE A 90 5.22 -0.45 17.18
C PHE A 90 4.62 0.23 15.95
N HIS A 91 4.12 -0.53 14.98
CA HIS A 91 3.54 -0.02 13.74
C HIS A 91 2.31 0.86 14.02
N ALA A 92 1.41 0.45 14.91
CA ALA A 92 0.24 1.24 15.30
C ALA A 92 0.64 2.60 15.89
N ILE A 93 1.59 2.61 16.84
CA ILE A 93 2.08 3.85 17.46
C ILE A 93 2.82 4.72 16.43
N ALA A 94 3.68 4.12 15.62
CA ALA A 94 4.47 4.82 14.60
C ALA A 94 3.56 5.47 13.54
N THR A 95 2.49 4.77 13.12
CA THR A 95 1.50 5.29 12.17
C THR A 95 0.76 6.48 12.75
N LEU A 96 0.29 6.39 13.99
CA LEU A 96 -0.39 7.51 14.66
C LEU A 96 0.50 8.75 14.79
N LEU A 97 1.79 8.56 15.13
CA LEU A 97 2.76 9.64 15.23
C LEU A 97 3.04 10.29 13.86
N THR A 98 3.23 9.47 12.82
CA THR A 98 3.55 9.94 11.47
C THR A 98 2.36 10.63 10.82
N GLU A 99 1.15 10.09 10.88
CA GLU A 99 -0.06 10.73 10.33
C GLU A 99 -0.31 12.11 10.93
N ARG A 100 0.04 12.33 12.20
CA ARG A 100 -0.13 13.65 12.84
C ARG A 100 1.00 14.62 12.63
N LEU A 101 2.24 14.16 12.64
CA LEU A 101 3.41 15.04 12.52
C LEU A 101 3.80 15.33 11.07
N LEU A 102 3.61 14.36 10.15
CA LEU A 102 4.08 14.47 8.78
C LEU A 102 3.44 15.65 8.01
N PRO A 103 2.11 15.88 8.04
CA PRO A 103 1.52 17.02 7.34
C PRO A 103 2.01 18.37 7.87
N LYS A 104 2.36 18.44 9.17
CA LYS A 104 2.89 19.66 9.79
C LYS A 104 4.33 19.94 9.35
N ILE A 105 5.09 18.88 9.13
CA ILE A 105 6.46 18.95 8.65
C ILE A 105 6.52 19.26 7.16
N GLU A 106 5.64 18.70 6.35
CA GLU A 106 5.57 19.05 4.91
C GLU A 106 5.24 20.54 4.70
N ASN A 107 4.44 21.12 5.59
CA ASN A 107 4.16 22.56 5.59
C ASN A 107 5.32 23.41 6.16
N ALA A 108 6.22 22.80 6.93
CA ALA A 108 7.32 23.48 7.59
C ALA A 108 8.64 23.29 6.83
N ARG A 109 9.21 24.35 6.27
CA ARG A 109 10.38 24.23 5.37
C ARG A 109 11.67 23.75 6.07
N THR A 110 11.89 24.13 7.32
CA THR A 110 13.18 23.86 8.01
C THR A 110 13.01 23.41 9.45
N HIS A 111 12.00 23.93 10.15
CA HIS A 111 11.74 23.60 11.55
C HIS A 111 10.23 23.46 11.75
N TYR A 112 9.81 22.42 12.48
CA TYR A 112 8.43 22.34 12.94
C TYR A 112 8.36 22.72 14.42
N THR A 113 7.31 23.46 14.78
CA THR A 113 7.00 23.80 16.17
C THR A 113 5.85 22.92 16.63
N ILE A 114 6.04 22.23 17.76
CA ILE A 114 4.94 21.46 18.35
C ILE A 114 3.93 22.46 18.94
N THR A 115 2.67 22.31 18.56
CA THR A 115 1.61 23.12 19.17
C THR A 115 1.29 22.56 20.56
N THR A 116 0.72 23.39 21.43
CA THR A 116 0.24 22.92 22.74
C THR A 116 -0.79 21.81 22.60
N GLU A 117 -1.64 21.89 21.57
CA GLU A 117 -2.63 20.85 21.23
C GLU A 117 -1.96 19.51 20.88
N ASP A 118 -0.87 19.54 20.11
CA ASP A 118 -0.10 18.32 19.80
C ASP A 118 0.53 17.72 21.05
N ALA A 119 1.10 18.57 21.90
CA ALA A 119 1.75 18.12 23.12
C ALA A 119 0.76 17.46 24.07
N GLU A 120 -0.43 18.06 24.23
CA GLU A 120 -1.52 17.48 25.01
C GLU A 120 -2.01 16.17 24.40
N LEU A 121 -2.18 16.12 23.07
CA LEU A 121 -2.57 14.91 22.35
C LEU A 121 -1.56 13.77 22.56
N PHE A 122 -0.26 14.03 22.41
CA PHE A 122 0.77 12.99 22.61
C PHE A 122 0.91 12.59 24.07
N GLN A 123 0.79 13.52 25.02
CA GLN A 123 0.81 13.20 26.45
C GLN A 123 -0.40 12.34 26.85
N LYS A 124 -1.50 12.47 26.10
CA LYS A 124 -2.73 11.71 26.29
C LYS A 124 -2.69 10.32 25.64
N MET A 125 -2.09 10.21 24.45
CA MET A 125 -2.02 8.96 23.69
C MET A 125 -0.83 8.08 24.10
N LEU A 126 0.28 8.68 24.55
CA LEU A 126 1.53 7.98 24.82
C LEU A 126 2.06 8.34 26.22
N PRO A 127 1.80 7.47 27.23
CA PRO A 127 2.41 7.60 28.55
C PRO A 127 3.95 7.68 28.47
N SER A 128 4.58 8.30 29.47
CA SER A 128 6.03 8.53 29.47
C SER A 128 6.86 7.25 29.32
N SER A 129 6.42 6.13 29.91
CA SER A 129 7.04 4.82 29.77
C SER A 129 7.02 4.34 28.32
N VAL A 130 5.83 4.34 27.70
CA VAL A 130 5.63 3.93 26.30
C VAL A 130 6.46 4.79 25.33
N ARG A 131 6.63 6.09 25.62
CA ARG A 131 7.48 6.97 24.80
C ARG A 131 8.93 6.51 24.81
N GLN A 132 9.46 6.12 25.98
CA GLN A 132 10.82 5.63 26.09
C GLN A 132 11.00 4.29 25.36
N ASP A 133 10.08 3.36 25.56
CA ASP A 133 10.08 2.05 24.89
C ASP A 133 9.97 2.20 23.37
N PHE A 134 9.14 3.14 22.90
CA PHE A 134 8.99 3.43 21.48
C PHE A 134 10.30 3.95 20.86
N VAL A 135 10.99 4.86 21.53
CA VAL A 135 12.28 5.39 21.04
C VAL A 135 13.34 4.29 21.00
N ILE A 136 13.40 3.42 22.01
CA ILE A 136 14.29 2.25 22.04
C ILE A 136 13.97 1.29 20.88
N ALA A 137 12.69 0.99 20.69
CA ALA A 137 12.19 0.15 19.62
C ALA A 137 12.49 0.72 18.21
N LEU A 138 12.34 2.04 18.03
CA LEU A 138 12.67 2.74 16.80
C LEU A 138 14.17 2.63 16.47
N ARG A 139 15.05 2.83 17.47
CA ARG A 139 16.50 2.66 17.30
C ARG A 139 16.88 1.24 16.93
N TYR A 140 16.26 0.27 17.59
CA TYR A 140 16.50 -1.14 17.31
C TYR A 140 16.15 -1.48 15.85
N ARG A 141 14.99 -1.03 15.35
CA ARG A 141 14.58 -1.25 13.96
C ARG A 141 15.44 -0.52 12.95
N LEU A 142 15.85 0.72 13.23
CA LEU A 142 16.82 1.44 12.40
C LEU A 142 18.17 0.71 12.32
N LYS A 143 18.61 0.05 13.40
CA LYS A 143 19.80 -0.79 13.40
C LYS A 143 19.61 -2.04 12.51
N LEU A 144 18.47 -2.71 12.61
CA LEU A 144 18.15 -3.87 11.75
C LEU A 144 18.11 -3.49 10.27
N MET A 145 17.53 -2.34 9.93
CA MET A 145 17.50 -1.82 8.56
C MET A 145 18.91 -1.59 8.00
N LYS A 146 19.81 -0.98 8.78
CA LYS A 146 21.22 -0.80 8.38
C LYS A 146 21.96 -2.12 8.15
N MET A 147 21.52 -3.19 8.80
CA MET A 147 22.08 -4.55 8.64
C MET A 147 21.39 -5.35 7.53
N GLY A 148 20.35 -4.80 6.86
CA GLY A 148 19.56 -5.53 5.86
C GLY A 148 18.64 -6.62 6.43
N LEU A 149 18.34 -6.56 7.74
CA LEU A 149 17.54 -7.55 8.48
C LEU A 149 16.17 -7.01 8.90
N GLY A 150 15.72 -5.89 8.32
CA GLY A 150 14.46 -5.24 8.68
C GLY A 150 13.22 -5.97 8.12
N SER A 151 12.12 -5.93 8.87
CA SER A 151 10.80 -6.34 8.37
C SER A 151 10.25 -5.30 7.40
N GLN A 152 9.82 -5.74 6.21
CA GLN A 152 9.31 -4.85 5.15
C GLN A 152 8.07 -4.03 5.57
N SER A 153 7.24 -4.58 6.47
CA SER A 153 6.00 -3.92 6.92
C SER A 153 6.29 -2.68 7.78
N CYS A 154 7.35 -2.71 8.59
CA CYS A 154 7.72 -1.61 9.48
C CYS A 154 8.74 -0.65 8.87
N GLU A 155 9.34 -0.99 7.73
CA GLU A 155 10.45 -0.23 7.14
C GLU A 155 10.06 1.22 6.79
N LEU A 156 8.92 1.38 6.11
CA LEU A 156 8.44 2.69 5.67
C LEU A 156 8.13 3.61 6.87
N VAL A 157 7.40 3.09 7.86
CA VAL A 157 7.01 3.88 9.03
C VAL A 157 8.21 4.19 9.93
N THR A 158 9.17 3.26 10.02
CA THR A 158 10.45 3.47 10.73
C THR A 158 11.26 4.61 10.09
N MET A 159 11.36 4.64 8.75
CA MET A 159 12.01 5.72 8.01
C MET A 159 11.29 7.07 8.17
N GLN A 160 9.95 7.06 8.19
CA GLN A 160 9.19 8.27 8.48
C GLN A 160 9.48 8.77 9.89
N CYS A 161 9.45 7.91 10.92
CA CYS A 161 9.82 8.27 12.29
C CYS A 161 11.26 8.82 12.41
N GLN A 162 12.19 8.33 11.60
CA GLN A 162 13.55 8.87 11.53
C GLN A 162 13.60 10.26 10.87
N LYS A 163 12.80 10.51 9.82
CA LYS A 163 12.69 11.86 9.21
C LYS A 163 12.13 12.87 10.21
N LEU A 164 11.24 12.42 11.09
CA LEU A 164 10.71 13.20 12.20
C LEU A 164 11.74 13.48 13.31
N GLY A 165 12.93 12.85 13.29
CA GLY A 165 13.95 13.01 14.30
C GLY A 165 13.62 12.35 15.66
N LEU A 166 12.64 11.43 15.68
CA LEU A 166 12.18 10.76 16.91
C LEU A 166 13.23 9.82 17.51
N GLU A 167 14.33 9.56 16.82
CA GLU A 167 15.41 8.69 17.27
C GLU A 167 16.44 9.40 18.16
N ARG A 168 16.46 10.74 18.22
CA ARG A 168 17.51 11.53 18.89
C ARG A 168 17.25 11.65 20.39
N ASP A 169 18.25 11.46 21.26
CA ASP A 169 18.10 11.62 22.72
C ASP A 169 17.95 13.09 23.13
N ASN A 170 18.82 13.95 22.59
CA ASN A 170 18.97 15.34 23.06
C ASN A 170 17.92 16.31 22.50
N LEU A 171 17.15 15.87 21.50
CA LEU A 171 16.18 16.67 20.73
C LEU A 171 14.92 15.85 20.44
N ASN A 172 14.55 14.94 21.35
CA ASN A 172 13.34 14.17 21.17
C ASN A 172 12.13 14.98 21.55
N VAL A 173 11.29 15.25 20.56
CA VAL A 173 9.97 15.84 20.78
C VAL A 173 9.18 15.05 21.83
N LEU A 174 9.32 13.72 21.89
CA LEU A 174 8.60 12.87 22.84
C LEU A 174 9.10 13.01 24.28
N PHE A 175 10.39 13.27 24.50
CA PHE A 175 10.93 13.46 25.85
C PHE A 175 10.68 14.89 26.37
N ASP A 176 10.67 15.87 25.48
CA ASP A 176 10.32 17.26 25.81
C ASP A 176 8.86 17.44 26.27
N LEU A 177 7.98 16.48 25.95
CA LEU A 177 6.62 16.40 26.50
C LEU A 177 6.55 16.12 28.01
N ASN A 178 7.68 15.87 28.68
CA ASN A 178 7.73 15.78 30.14
C ASN A 178 7.98 17.14 30.82
N LEU A 179 8.46 18.17 30.09
CA LEU A 179 8.79 19.48 30.67
C LEU A 179 7.52 20.27 31.02
N PRO A 180 7.52 21.24 31.95
CA PRO A 180 6.35 22.09 32.20
C PRO A 180 5.92 22.88 30.95
N LEU A 181 4.61 23.16 30.78
CA LEU A 181 4.05 23.80 29.58
C LEU A 181 4.77 25.11 29.19
N ALA A 182 5.18 25.90 30.19
CA ALA A 182 5.92 27.15 30.01
C ALA A 182 7.32 26.95 29.38
N ALA A 183 7.95 25.79 29.57
CA ALA A 183 9.24 25.44 28.99
C ALA A 183 9.12 24.78 27.59
N ARG A 184 7.89 24.49 27.13
CA ARG A 184 7.62 23.87 25.82
C ARG A 184 7.34 24.89 24.73
N ALA A 185 6.66 25.99 25.09
CA ALA A 185 6.19 26.97 24.12
C ALA A 185 7.37 27.60 23.35
N GLY A 186 7.36 27.47 22.02
CA GLY A 186 8.37 28.05 21.13
C GLY A 186 9.59 27.17 20.84
N LYS A 187 9.67 25.94 21.39
CA LYS A 187 10.70 24.99 20.96
C LYS A 187 10.44 24.56 19.52
N SER A 188 11.46 24.75 18.68
CA SER A 188 11.45 24.33 17.29
C SER A 188 12.38 23.12 17.12
N TYR A 189 11.92 22.13 16.38
CA TYR A 189 12.66 20.90 16.15
C TYR A 189 13.17 20.93 14.71
N PRO A 190 14.48 20.73 14.47
CA PRO A 190 15.02 20.69 13.12
C PRO A 190 14.49 19.46 12.40
N ILE A 191 13.98 19.66 11.18
CA ILE A 191 13.57 18.55 10.32
C ILE A 191 14.85 17.92 9.76
N ASN A 192 14.95 16.60 9.84
CA ASN A 192 16.10 15.89 9.27
C ASN A 192 15.95 15.90 7.74
N GLN A 193 16.39 17.00 7.11
CA GLN A 193 16.62 17.02 5.67
C GLN A 193 17.77 16.05 5.44
N SER A 194 17.45 14.83 5.02
CA SER A 194 18.46 13.93 4.50
C SER A 194 19.06 14.62 3.29
N ASN A 195 20.19 15.31 3.50
CA ASN A 195 21.02 15.79 2.41
C ASN A 195 21.50 14.53 1.69
N HIS A 196 20.77 14.16 0.64
CA HIS A 196 21.27 13.33 -0.45
C HIS A 196 22.20 14.19 -1.31
N ASP A 197 23.21 14.81 -0.69
CA ASP A 197 24.41 15.21 -1.41
C ASP A 197 25.29 13.97 -1.43
N GLU A 198 25.38 13.33 -2.59
CA GLU A 198 26.39 12.33 -2.91
C GLU A 198 27.77 13.00 -2.84
N THR A 199 28.36 13.06 -1.65
CA THR A 199 29.81 13.24 -1.54
C THR A 199 30.48 11.96 -2.03
N ARG A 200 31.02 12.12 -3.23
CA ARG A 200 31.96 11.28 -3.93
C ARG A 200 33.25 11.18 -3.12
N ASP A 201 33.39 10.12 -2.33
CA ASP A 201 34.67 9.74 -1.73
C ASP A 201 35.37 8.72 -2.63
N ASP A 202 36.29 9.24 -3.43
CA ASP A 202 37.40 8.49 -4.01
C ASP A 202 38.45 8.27 -2.92
N GLU A 203 38.61 7.05 -2.39
CA GLU A 203 39.93 6.59 -1.95
C GLU A 203 40.07 5.05 -1.97
N ALA A 204 41.10 4.62 -2.69
CA ALA A 204 41.49 3.25 -2.92
C ALA A 204 42.62 2.83 -1.97
N THR A 205 42.72 1.50 -1.78
CA THR A 205 43.85 0.63 -1.37
C THR A 205 43.52 -0.22 -0.13
N SER A 206 43.94 -1.47 0.05
CA SER A 206 44.61 -2.51 -0.74
C SER A 206 44.85 -3.70 0.22
N TYR A 207 44.92 -4.94 -0.29
CA TYR A 207 45.32 -6.21 0.38
C TYR A 207 44.43 -6.68 1.57
N GLY A 208 44.04 -7.94 1.72
CA GLY A 208 44.37 -9.18 1.03
C GLY A 208 43.81 -10.37 1.84
N HIS A 209 44.07 -11.57 1.30
CA HIS A 209 43.96 -12.88 1.94
C HIS A 209 42.61 -13.61 2.03
N ARG A 210 42.43 -14.45 1.00
CA ARG A 210 41.76 -15.76 1.00
C ARG A 210 42.28 -16.66 2.13
N VAL A 211 41.36 -17.24 2.91
CA VAL A 211 41.52 -18.52 3.60
C VAL A 211 40.20 -19.28 3.46
N ASP A 212 40.24 -20.31 2.64
CA ASP A 212 39.27 -21.40 2.61
C ASP A 212 39.32 -22.14 3.96
N ASN A 213 38.16 -22.42 4.57
CA ASN A 213 38.01 -23.54 5.49
C ASN A 213 36.55 -23.99 5.52
N GLY A 214 36.30 -25.11 4.85
CA GLY A 214 35.07 -25.86 4.95
C GLY A 214 34.93 -26.53 6.30
N VAL A 215 33.71 -26.49 6.84
CA VAL A 215 33.30 -27.34 7.95
C VAL A 215 32.02 -28.05 7.52
N ASN A 216 32.16 -29.35 7.30
CA ASN A 216 31.08 -30.33 7.18
C ASN A 216 30.22 -30.28 8.45
N PHE A 217 28.91 -30.07 8.31
CA PHE A 217 27.94 -30.43 9.34
C PHE A 217 27.04 -31.54 8.82
N GLY A 218 27.08 -32.67 9.53
CA GLY A 218 26.39 -33.90 9.21
C GLY A 218 24.88 -33.77 9.32
N LEU A 219 24.20 -34.37 8.35
CA LEU A 219 22.78 -34.65 8.32
C LEU A 219 22.39 -35.63 9.43
N HIS A 220 21.45 -35.21 10.27
CA HIS A 220 20.52 -36.13 10.94
C HIS A 220 19.10 -35.81 10.42
N SER A 221 18.52 -36.76 9.69
CA SER A 221 17.10 -36.76 9.32
C SER A 221 16.23 -37.02 10.55
N PRO A 222 15.13 -36.28 10.77
CA PRO A 222 14.00 -36.77 11.53
C PRO A 222 12.89 -37.29 10.59
N ALA A 223 12.09 -38.19 11.16
CA ALA A 223 11.10 -39.01 10.49
C ALA A 223 10.03 -38.24 9.71
N THR A 224 9.65 -38.81 8.58
CA THR A 224 8.48 -38.50 7.76
C THR A 224 7.18 -38.60 8.57
N PHE A 225 6.51 -37.46 8.77
CA PHE A 225 5.10 -37.40 9.13
C PHE A 225 4.26 -37.26 7.85
N SER A 226 3.26 -38.11 7.72
CA SER A 226 2.25 -38.07 6.65
C SER A 226 1.30 -36.90 6.90
N ASN A 227 1.39 -35.85 6.09
CA ASN A 227 0.49 -34.70 6.20
C ASN A 227 -0.73 -34.88 5.29
N ASN A 228 -1.90 -34.95 5.93
CA ASN A 228 -3.21 -34.92 5.31
C ASN A 228 -3.56 -33.45 4.97
N PRO A 229 -3.94 -33.11 3.73
CA PRO A 229 -4.11 -31.73 3.27
C PRO A 229 -5.28 -30.95 3.91
N GLU A 230 -6.18 -31.61 4.66
CA GLU A 230 -7.32 -30.95 5.33
C GLU A 230 -6.97 -30.16 6.62
N ASN A 231 -5.73 -30.24 7.12
CA ASN A 231 -5.35 -29.60 8.39
C ASN A 231 -4.70 -28.21 8.24
N SER A 232 -4.35 -27.74 7.03
CA SER A 232 -3.59 -26.48 6.87
C SER A 232 -4.46 -25.24 7.06
N GLU A 233 -5.71 -25.25 6.61
CA GLU A 233 -6.61 -24.09 6.71
C GLU A 233 -7.03 -23.79 8.15
N LEU A 234 -7.24 -24.85 8.96
CA LEU A 234 -7.45 -24.77 10.41
C LEU A 234 -6.26 -24.15 11.17
N THR A 235 -5.03 -24.30 10.66
CA THR A 235 -3.85 -23.68 11.26
C THR A 235 -3.75 -22.17 11.00
N VAL A 236 -4.29 -21.67 9.89
CA VAL A 236 -4.26 -20.24 9.56
C VAL A 236 -5.29 -19.46 10.37
N GLN A 237 -6.51 -19.98 10.47
CA GLN A 237 -7.56 -19.34 11.29
C GLN A 237 -7.19 -19.34 12.79
N SER A 238 -6.57 -20.41 13.29
CA SER A 238 -6.10 -20.46 14.68
C SER A 238 -4.96 -19.46 14.96
N LEU A 239 -4.06 -19.21 14.00
CA LEU A 239 -3.01 -18.19 14.14
C LEU A 239 -3.59 -16.77 14.19
N ALA A 240 -4.54 -16.45 13.29
CA ALA A 240 -5.22 -15.15 13.26
C ALA A 240 -5.96 -14.89 14.58
N ARG A 241 -6.64 -15.90 15.12
CA ARG A 241 -7.30 -15.84 16.43
C ARG A 241 -6.30 -15.61 17.57
N GLN A 242 -5.16 -16.30 17.55
CA GLN A 242 -4.11 -16.14 18.57
C GLN A 242 -3.50 -14.74 18.55
N GLN A 243 -3.28 -14.18 17.36
CA GLN A 243 -2.80 -12.81 17.20
C GLN A 243 -3.82 -11.79 17.72
N LEU A 244 -5.11 -11.97 17.40
CA LEU A 244 -6.17 -11.07 17.86
C LEU A 244 -6.32 -11.10 19.39
N MET A 245 -6.20 -12.28 20.01
CA MET A 245 -6.18 -12.44 21.47
C MET A 245 -5.02 -11.68 22.12
N ALA A 246 -3.82 -11.76 21.53
CA ALA A 246 -2.65 -11.04 22.03
C ALA A 246 -2.82 -9.51 21.94
N GLU A 247 -3.42 -9.02 20.84
CA GLU A 247 -3.70 -7.59 20.65
C GLU A 247 -4.78 -7.08 21.63
N ILE A 248 -5.80 -7.90 21.93
CA ILE A 248 -6.80 -7.63 22.97
C ILE A 248 -6.13 -7.49 24.35
N GLU A 249 -5.26 -8.43 24.74
CA GLU A 249 -4.57 -8.39 26.04
C GLU A 249 -3.71 -7.12 26.16
N GLN A 250 -2.97 -6.76 25.12
CA GLN A 250 -2.13 -5.56 25.10
C GLN A 250 -2.96 -4.28 25.17
N THR A 251 -4.05 -4.22 24.40
CA THR A 251 -4.99 -3.08 24.42
C THR A 251 -5.56 -2.87 25.82
N GLN A 252 -5.88 -3.96 26.53
CA GLN A 252 -6.33 -3.87 27.93
C GLN A 252 -5.25 -3.31 28.86
N VAL A 253 -3.99 -3.70 28.69
CA VAL A 253 -2.86 -3.17 29.48
C VAL A 253 -2.69 -1.67 29.24
N ILE A 254 -2.70 -1.23 27.98
CA ILE A 254 -2.56 0.18 27.62
C ILE A 254 -3.76 1.00 28.13
N MET A 255 -4.97 0.46 28.04
CA MET A 255 -6.18 1.09 28.57
C MET A 255 -6.10 1.28 30.09
N ARG A 256 -5.59 0.30 30.84
CA ARG A 256 -5.40 0.41 32.30
C ARG A 256 -4.32 1.42 32.69
N GLY A 257 -3.28 1.57 31.87
CA GLY A 257 -2.22 2.58 32.05
C GLY A 257 -2.61 3.99 31.60
N SER A 258 -3.77 4.17 30.97
CA SER A 258 -4.21 5.45 30.43
C SER A 258 -4.78 6.35 31.54
N VAL A 259 -4.20 7.54 31.71
CA VAL A 259 -4.55 8.47 32.81
C VAL A 259 -5.76 9.36 32.47
N THR A 260 -6.15 9.44 31.19
CA THR A 260 -7.22 10.34 30.74
C THR A 260 -8.47 9.58 30.29
N ASN A 261 -9.65 10.13 30.61
CA ASN A 261 -10.94 9.52 30.24
C ASN A 261 -11.12 9.33 28.73
N ASP A 262 -10.56 10.22 27.93
CA ASP A 262 -10.65 10.16 26.47
C ASP A 262 -9.68 9.13 25.86
N ALA A 263 -8.49 8.92 26.45
CA ALA A 263 -7.62 7.81 26.05
C ALA A 263 -8.27 6.48 26.41
N VAL A 264 -8.87 6.40 27.60
CA VAL A 264 -9.66 5.24 28.02
C VAL A 264 -10.83 4.99 27.07
N SER A 265 -11.54 6.03 26.62
CA SER A 265 -12.66 5.87 25.67
C SER A 265 -12.20 5.45 24.27
N PHE A 266 -11.06 5.95 23.80
CA PHE A 266 -10.43 5.51 22.55
C PHE A 266 -10.06 4.03 22.61
N TRP A 267 -9.30 3.62 23.63
CA TRP A 267 -8.86 2.23 23.78
C TRP A 267 -10.02 1.27 24.04
N ARG A 268 -11.07 1.73 24.73
CA ARG A 268 -12.31 0.96 24.88
C ARG A 268 -12.97 0.71 23.52
N LYS A 269 -13.11 1.74 22.68
CA LYS A 269 -13.67 1.58 21.33
C LYS A 269 -12.82 0.64 20.46
N HIS A 270 -11.49 0.72 20.57
CA HIS A 270 -10.60 -0.19 19.84
C HIS A 270 -10.72 -1.63 20.34
N LEU A 271 -10.82 -1.83 21.66
CA LEU A 271 -11.07 -3.13 22.27
C LEU A 271 -12.40 -3.74 21.82
N ASP A 272 -13.45 -2.92 21.67
CA ASP A 272 -14.75 -3.36 21.14
C ASP A 272 -14.65 -3.82 19.68
N ASP A 273 -13.89 -3.11 18.82
CA ASP A 273 -13.63 -3.51 17.42
C ASP A 273 -12.86 -4.84 17.33
N LEU A 274 -11.84 -5.02 18.17
CA LEU A 274 -11.08 -6.27 18.26
C LEU A 274 -11.98 -7.42 18.74
N ASN A 275 -12.80 -7.21 19.76
CA ASN A 275 -13.76 -8.22 20.23
C ASN A 275 -14.78 -8.58 19.15
N GLN A 276 -15.26 -7.60 18.37
CA GLN A 276 -16.18 -7.85 17.26
C GLN A 276 -15.52 -8.72 16.17
N LYS A 277 -14.27 -8.43 15.79
CA LYS A 277 -13.48 -9.24 14.85
C LYS A 277 -13.30 -10.68 15.35
N LEU A 278 -13.05 -10.87 16.64
CA LEU A 278 -12.95 -12.19 17.25
C LEU A 278 -14.24 -12.99 17.14
N VAL A 279 -15.38 -12.35 17.37
CA VAL A 279 -16.71 -12.99 17.24
C VAL A 279 -16.96 -13.40 15.79
N VAL A 280 -16.60 -12.57 14.81
CA VAL A 280 -16.72 -12.92 13.39
C VAL A 280 -15.86 -14.13 13.05
N LEU A 281 -14.60 -14.18 13.49
CA LEU A 281 -13.71 -15.32 13.26
C LEU A 281 -14.25 -16.61 13.93
N THR A 282 -14.72 -16.51 15.18
CA THR A 282 -15.26 -17.66 15.92
C THR A 282 -16.55 -18.21 15.28
N ASN A 283 -17.41 -17.32 14.78
CA ASN A 283 -18.63 -17.71 14.07
C ASN A 283 -18.34 -18.30 12.69
N GLY A 284 -17.24 -17.88 12.03
CA GLY A 284 -16.73 -18.49 10.81
C GLY A 284 -16.33 -19.95 11.04
N GLU A 285 -15.50 -20.21 12.06
CA GLU A 285 -15.08 -21.56 12.46
C GLU A 285 -16.27 -22.48 12.78
N GLN A 286 -17.30 -21.96 13.46
CA GLN A 286 -18.51 -22.74 13.75
C GLN A 286 -19.34 -23.08 12.50
N ARG A 287 -19.38 -22.19 11.50
CA ARG A 287 -20.07 -22.47 10.24
C ARG A 287 -19.32 -23.49 9.38
N GLU A 288 -18.00 -23.42 9.36
CA GLU A 288 -17.16 -24.37 8.61
C GLU A 288 -17.20 -25.77 9.24
N SER A 289 -17.09 -25.86 10.58
CA SER A 289 -17.23 -27.14 11.29
C SER A 289 -18.64 -27.73 11.19
N HIS A 290 -19.70 -26.91 11.17
CA HIS A 290 -21.06 -27.40 10.96
C HIS A 290 -21.31 -27.82 9.50
N ASN A 291 -20.65 -27.18 8.53
CA ASN A 291 -20.74 -27.56 7.11
C ASN A 291 -19.94 -28.82 6.79
N SER A 292 -18.78 -29.04 7.44
CA SER A 292 -17.99 -30.27 7.24
C SER A 292 -18.66 -31.52 7.81
N ILE A 293 -19.45 -31.38 8.88
CA ILE A 293 -20.23 -32.48 9.47
C ILE A 293 -21.46 -32.83 8.61
N ILE A 294 -21.98 -31.87 7.83
CA ILE A 294 -23.16 -32.07 6.97
C ILE A 294 -22.78 -32.61 5.58
N SER A 295 -21.54 -32.42 5.12
CA SER A 295 -21.06 -32.95 3.83
C SER A 295 -20.94 -34.48 3.73
N ASP A 296 -21.06 -35.21 4.85
CA ASP A 296 -21.08 -36.68 4.84
C ASP A 296 -22.48 -37.32 4.85
N SER A 297 -23.56 -36.52 4.85
CA SER A 297 -24.92 -37.07 4.80
C SER A 297 -25.93 -36.15 4.13
N LYS A 298 -26.26 -36.52 2.89
CA LYS A 298 -27.50 -36.25 2.15
C LYS A 298 -27.72 -34.86 1.51
N ASN A 299 -28.12 -34.98 0.24
CA ASN A 299 -29.08 -34.17 -0.52
C ASN A 299 -28.58 -32.96 -1.33
N TYR A 300 -28.18 -33.30 -2.55
CA TYR A 300 -27.98 -32.47 -3.74
C TYR A 300 -29.22 -31.70 -4.25
N VAL A 301 -30.34 -31.67 -3.51
CA VAL A 301 -31.64 -31.14 -3.99
C VAL A 301 -32.10 -29.89 -3.24
N ASP A 302 -31.67 -29.66 -1.99
CA ASP A 302 -32.08 -28.47 -1.22
C ASP A 302 -31.09 -27.28 -1.34
N MET A 303 -29.87 -27.51 -1.85
CA MET A 303 -28.83 -26.48 -1.95
C MET A 303 -29.08 -25.47 -3.08
N MET A 304 -29.84 -25.83 -4.12
CA MET A 304 -30.22 -24.88 -5.18
C MET A 304 -31.37 -23.95 -4.78
N THR A 305 -32.14 -24.28 -3.74
CA THR A 305 -33.31 -23.47 -3.32
C THR A 305 -32.94 -22.46 -2.22
N SER A 306 -31.88 -22.72 -1.43
CA SER A 306 -31.48 -21.86 -0.30
C SER A 306 -30.42 -20.79 -0.62
N MET A 307 -29.74 -20.86 -1.77
CA MET A 307 -28.77 -19.81 -2.19
C MET A 307 -29.43 -18.56 -2.81
N SER A 308 -30.77 -18.48 -2.84
CA SER A 308 -31.50 -17.37 -3.46
C SER A 308 -32.07 -16.33 -2.47
N GLN A 309 -31.85 -16.47 -1.16
CA GLN A 309 -32.45 -15.57 -0.16
C GLN A 309 -31.47 -15.24 0.98
N ASN A 310 -30.44 -14.42 0.70
CA ASN A 310 -29.79 -13.48 1.65
C ASN A 310 -28.49 -12.91 1.05
N LYS A 311 -28.58 -12.36 -0.16
CA LYS A 311 -27.60 -11.40 -0.63
C LYS A 311 -28.29 -10.04 -0.51
N GLU A 312 -28.07 -9.36 0.61
CA GLU A 312 -28.30 -7.92 0.72
C GLU A 312 -27.43 -7.31 -0.40
N GLN A 313 -28.03 -7.13 -1.57
CA GLN A 313 -27.43 -6.39 -2.66
C GLN A 313 -27.36 -4.96 -2.14
N ASP A 314 -26.15 -4.47 -1.87
CA ASP A 314 -25.90 -3.04 -1.77
C ASP A 314 -26.48 -2.39 -3.03
N GLU A 315 -27.69 -1.85 -2.89
CA GLU A 315 -28.46 -1.28 -3.98
C GLU A 315 -27.67 -0.07 -4.47
N ILE A 316 -27.04 -0.20 -5.63
CA ILE A 316 -26.12 0.82 -6.15
C ILE A 316 -26.92 2.13 -6.27
N PRO A 317 -26.51 3.22 -5.59
CA PRO A 317 -27.29 4.44 -5.54
C PRO A 317 -27.51 4.97 -6.96
N VAL A 318 -28.76 5.21 -7.33
CA VAL A 318 -29.16 5.76 -8.63
C VAL A 318 -29.44 7.25 -8.49
N CYS A 319 -29.07 8.04 -9.50
CA CYS A 319 -29.32 9.48 -9.53
C CYS A 319 -29.81 9.93 -10.90
N GLU A 320 -30.56 11.02 -10.93
CA GLU A 320 -31.02 11.66 -12.16
C GLU A 320 -29.94 12.62 -12.68
N VAL A 321 -29.47 12.41 -13.90
CA VAL A 321 -28.40 13.17 -14.55
C VAL A 321 -28.98 13.92 -15.74
N VAL A 322 -28.56 15.18 -15.92
CA VAL A 322 -28.94 16.00 -17.08
C VAL A 322 -27.82 15.94 -18.12
N ALA A 323 -28.13 15.51 -19.34
CA ALA A 323 -27.15 15.39 -20.40
C ALA A 323 -26.63 16.77 -20.87
N PRO A 324 -25.31 17.03 -20.91
CA PRO A 324 -24.77 18.33 -21.31
C PRO A 324 -24.86 18.59 -22.82
N SER A 325 -24.94 17.53 -23.62
CA SER A 325 -25.04 17.52 -25.09
C SER A 325 -25.82 16.29 -25.55
N ASP A 326 -26.06 16.16 -26.86
CA ASP A 326 -26.53 14.90 -27.43
C ASP A 326 -25.41 13.86 -27.29
N LEU A 327 -25.69 12.74 -26.64
CA LEU A 327 -24.70 11.70 -26.32
C LEU A 327 -25.21 10.34 -26.79
N PRO A 328 -24.34 9.51 -27.43
CA PRO A 328 -24.73 8.17 -27.86
C PRO A 328 -24.90 7.23 -26.66
N GLY A 329 -25.71 6.18 -26.84
CA GLY A 329 -25.94 5.18 -25.80
C GLY A 329 -24.64 4.47 -25.40
N GLY A 330 -24.48 4.20 -24.10
CA GLY A 330 -23.27 3.60 -23.52
C GLY A 330 -22.13 4.60 -23.24
N TYR A 331 -22.22 5.84 -23.71
CA TYR A 331 -21.22 6.86 -23.40
C TYR A 331 -21.19 7.16 -21.90
N MET A 332 -20.00 7.39 -21.34
CA MET A 332 -19.84 7.73 -19.93
C MET A 332 -19.23 9.13 -19.77
N PHE A 333 -19.72 9.91 -18.81
CA PHE A 333 -19.17 11.23 -18.50
C PHE A 333 -19.17 11.53 -17.01
N GLU A 334 -18.28 12.43 -16.59
CA GLU A 334 -18.23 12.91 -15.21
C GLU A 334 -19.44 13.81 -14.92
N ALA A 335 -20.25 13.42 -13.95
CA ALA A 335 -21.36 14.18 -13.42
C ALA A 335 -21.10 14.54 -11.95
N GLN A 336 -21.75 15.60 -11.47
CA GLN A 336 -21.58 16.09 -10.12
C GLN A 336 -22.93 16.17 -9.41
N LEU A 337 -23.04 15.53 -8.24
CA LEU A 337 -24.19 15.61 -7.34
C LEU A 337 -23.72 16.23 -6.02
N GLY A 338 -24.00 17.52 -5.83
CA GLY A 338 -23.47 18.30 -4.71
C GLY A 338 -21.95 18.41 -4.77
N ALA A 339 -21.24 17.91 -3.75
CA ALA A 339 -19.78 17.89 -3.71
C ALA A 339 -19.16 16.61 -4.28
N LYS A 340 -19.97 15.58 -4.60
CA LYS A 340 -19.49 14.29 -5.09
C LYS A 340 -19.48 14.26 -6.62
N LYS A 341 -18.36 13.85 -7.19
CA LYS A 341 -18.19 13.55 -8.62
C LYS A 341 -18.37 12.04 -8.83
N PHE A 342 -19.10 11.66 -9.87
CA PHE A 342 -19.36 10.26 -10.24
C PHE A 342 -19.37 10.12 -11.77
N LEU A 343 -19.18 8.91 -12.29
CA LEU A 343 -19.33 8.65 -13.73
C LEU A 343 -20.79 8.27 -14.01
N ALA A 344 -21.46 9.02 -14.87
CA ALA A 344 -22.79 8.71 -15.38
C ALA A 344 -22.70 7.94 -16.70
N THR A 345 -23.48 6.88 -16.88
CA THR A 345 -23.55 6.08 -18.11
C THR A 345 -24.85 6.36 -18.84
N VAL A 346 -24.75 6.77 -20.11
CA VAL A 346 -25.89 7.08 -20.97
C VAL A 346 -26.65 5.78 -21.32
N PRO A 347 -27.99 5.73 -21.18
CA PRO A 347 -28.77 4.53 -21.47
C PRO A 347 -28.69 4.12 -22.95
N PRO A 348 -28.98 2.84 -23.26
CA PRO A 348 -29.11 2.38 -24.65
C PRO A 348 -30.11 3.28 -25.41
N GLY A 349 -29.72 3.69 -26.63
CA GLY A 349 -30.50 4.64 -27.45
C GLY A 349 -30.02 6.09 -27.39
N GLY A 350 -29.09 6.42 -26.47
CA GLY A 350 -28.55 7.77 -26.34
C GLY A 350 -29.50 8.72 -25.61
N VAL A 351 -29.04 9.95 -25.42
CA VAL A 351 -29.80 11.03 -24.76
C VAL A 351 -29.59 12.34 -25.51
N ALA A 352 -30.65 13.14 -25.61
CA ALA A 352 -30.56 14.48 -26.17
C ALA A 352 -30.04 15.49 -25.13
N ARG A 353 -29.47 16.59 -25.59
CA ARG A 353 -29.01 17.70 -24.74
C ARG A 353 -30.13 18.19 -23.82
N GLY A 354 -29.86 18.25 -22.52
CA GLY A 354 -30.82 18.67 -21.50
C GLY A 354 -31.80 17.58 -21.08
N GLN A 355 -31.82 16.42 -21.75
CA GLN A 355 -32.62 15.28 -21.32
C GLN A 355 -32.13 14.77 -19.98
N ARG A 356 -33.09 14.48 -19.09
CA ARG A 356 -32.83 13.82 -17.83
C ARG A 356 -32.88 12.32 -18.01
N PHE A 357 -31.92 11.61 -17.44
CA PHE A 357 -31.90 10.16 -17.43
C PHE A 357 -31.38 9.65 -16.09
N VAL A 358 -31.78 8.45 -15.71
CA VAL A 358 -31.33 7.82 -14.48
C VAL A 358 -30.02 7.07 -14.75
N SER A 359 -29.00 7.33 -13.95
CA SER A 359 -27.72 6.64 -14.00
C SER A 359 -27.33 6.15 -12.60
N THR A 360 -26.74 4.96 -12.54
CA THR A 360 -26.09 4.46 -11.31
C THR A 360 -24.90 5.36 -10.98
N MET A 361 -24.79 5.84 -9.74
CA MET A 361 -23.63 6.56 -9.24
C MET A 361 -22.49 5.59 -9.02
N ARG A 362 -21.53 5.57 -9.94
CA ARG A 362 -20.22 4.96 -9.70
C ARG A 362 -19.27 6.06 -9.24
N GLU A 363 -18.89 6.06 -7.97
CA GLU A 363 -17.92 7.02 -7.45
C GLU A 363 -16.64 6.92 -8.28
N VAL A 364 -16.18 8.06 -8.84
CA VAL A 364 -15.02 8.10 -9.78
C VAL A 364 -13.77 7.52 -9.13
N GLU A 365 -13.68 7.57 -7.81
CA GLU A 365 -12.49 7.16 -7.07
C GLU A 365 -12.29 5.63 -7.01
N ASN A 366 -13.35 4.83 -7.22
CA ASN A 366 -13.31 3.37 -7.08
C ASN A 366 -13.93 2.65 -8.29
N ILE A 367 -13.67 3.11 -9.51
CA ILE A 367 -14.05 2.35 -10.70
C ILE A 367 -13.16 1.10 -10.74
N GLN A 368 -13.68 0.00 -10.20
CA GLN A 368 -13.10 -1.32 -10.40
C GLN A 368 -13.23 -1.64 -11.88
N ILE A 369 -12.10 -1.57 -12.59
CA ILE A 369 -11.99 -2.12 -13.93
C ILE A 369 -12.27 -3.62 -13.79
N SER A 370 -13.39 -4.08 -14.35
CA SER A 370 -13.70 -5.50 -14.38
C SER A 370 -12.69 -6.18 -15.29
N VAL A 371 -11.65 -6.75 -14.69
CA VAL A 371 -10.67 -7.58 -15.41
C VAL A 371 -11.26 -9.00 -15.49
N PRO A 372 -11.40 -9.58 -16.69
CA PRO A 372 -11.92 -10.93 -16.81
C PRO A 372 -10.97 -11.92 -16.11
N PHE A 373 -11.55 -12.86 -15.36
CA PHE A 373 -10.83 -13.98 -14.77
C PHE A 373 -10.89 -15.18 -15.71
N GLY A 374 -9.81 -15.96 -15.76
CA GLY A 374 -9.73 -17.18 -16.57
C GLY A 374 -9.48 -16.98 -18.07
N SER A 375 -9.40 -15.74 -18.55
CA SER A 375 -9.13 -15.43 -19.96
C SER A 375 -8.49 -14.06 -20.15
N TRP A 376 -7.75 -13.88 -21.24
CA TRP A 376 -7.32 -12.56 -21.68
C TRP A 376 -8.53 -11.71 -22.07
N ARG A 377 -8.42 -10.37 -21.93
CA ARG A 377 -9.51 -9.46 -22.34
C ARG A 377 -9.77 -9.54 -23.84
N ASP A 378 -8.70 -9.80 -24.59
CA ASP A 378 -8.59 -9.70 -26.02
C ASP A 378 -7.58 -10.72 -26.53
N ASN A 379 -7.66 -11.09 -27.80
CA ASN A 379 -6.70 -12.01 -28.41
C ASN A 379 -5.37 -11.31 -28.69
N ALA A 380 -4.26 -12.06 -28.69
CA ALA A 380 -2.93 -11.49 -29.00
C ALA A 380 -2.86 -10.87 -30.41
N THR A 381 -3.68 -11.35 -31.35
CA THR A 381 -3.80 -10.85 -32.72
C THR A 381 -4.62 -9.58 -32.86
N GLU A 382 -5.37 -9.19 -31.82
CA GLU A 382 -6.21 -7.99 -31.80
C GLU A 382 -5.43 -6.74 -31.36
N CYS A 383 -4.10 -6.71 -31.55
CA CYS A 383 -3.24 -5.58 -31.18
C CYS A 383 -3.69 -4.25 -31.81
N PHE A 384 -4.36 -4.30 -32.97
CA PHE A 384 -4.88 -3.15 -33.71
C PHE A 384 -6.33 -2.76 -33.41
N ASN A 385 -7.02 -3.35 -32.44
CA ASN A 385 -8.45 -3.09 -32.21
C ASN A 385 -8.74 -1.59 -31.89
N GLY A 386 -7.79 -0.89 -31.26
CA GLY A 386 -7.86 0.56 -31.02
C GLY A 386 -7.36 1.44 -32.18
N GLY A 387 -6.94 0.84 -33.30
CA GLY A 387 -6.29 1.50 -34.44
C GLY A 387 -4.75 1.53 -34.35
N ILE A 388 -4.09 1.69 -35.51
CA ILE A 388 -2.62 1.72 -35.63
C ILE A 388 -1.98 2.93 -34.93
N PHE A 389 -2.74 4.00 -34.70
CA PHE A 389 -2.30 5.20 -33.99
C PHE A 389 -2.71 5.22 -32.52
N HIS A 390 -3.26 4.11 -32.00
CA HIS A 390 -3.62 4.04 -30.59
C HIS A 390 -2.36 4.23 -29.72
N PRO A 391 -2.37 5.12 -28.71
CA PRO A 391 -1.20 5.43 -27.89
C PRO A 391 -0.51 4.21 -27.30
N LEU A 392 -1.29 3.22 -26.83
CA LEU A 392 -0.75 1.95 -26.34
C LEU A 392 0.04 1.22 -27.44
N PHE A 393 -0.54 1.04 -28.63
CA PHE A 393 0.09 0.29 -29.72
C PHE A 393 1.35 1.00 -30.21
N CYS A 394 1.30 2.32 -30.38
CA CYS A 394 2.50 3.08 -30.72
C CYS A 394 3.58 2.97 -29.64
N ASN A 395 3.21 3.03 -28.36
CA ASN A 395 4.17 2.84 -27.27
C ASN A 395 4.76 1.42 -27.27
N THR A 396 3.98 0.37 -27.55
CA THR A 396 4.53 -0.99 -27.60
C THR A 396 5.46 -1.21 -28.79
N LEU A 397 5.21 -0.53 -29.91
CA LEU A 397 6.03 -0.63 -31.11
C LEU A 397 7.34 0.16 -31.01
N PHE A 398 7.26 1.43 -30.57
CA PHE A 398 8.43 2.33 -30.57
C PHE A 398 9.14 2.39 -29.22
N PHE A 399 8.44 2.13 -28.12
CA PHE A 399 8.95 2.27 -26.76
C PHE A 399 8.52 1.08 -25.86
N PRO A 400 8.77 -0.18 -26.26
CA PRO A 400 8.28 -1.37 -25.55
C PRO A 400 8.69 -1.40 -24.07
N CYS A 401 9.89 -0.91 -23.75
CA CYS A 401 10.36 -0.76 -22.37
C CYS A 401 9.42 0.10 -21.51
N VAL A 402 9.00 1.26 -22.04
CA VAL A 402 8.12 2.20 -21.34
C VAL A 402 6.73 1.60 -21.19
N ALA A 403 6.17 1.04 -22.25
CA ALA A 403 4.86 0.39 -22.21
C ALA A 403 4.82 -0.77 -21.19
N LEU A 404 5.88 -1.60 -21.16
CA LEU A 404 6.01 -2.67 -20.17
C LEU A 404 6.18 -2.11 -18.75
N GLY A 405 6.95 -1.03 -18.60
CA GLY A 405 7.08 -0.28 -17.33
C GLY A 405 5.75 0.23 -16.80
N GLN A 406 4.90 0.77 -17.66
CA GLN A 406 3.55 1.22 -17.32
C GLN A 406 2.67 0.07 -16.82
N ILE A 407 2.72 -1.08 -17.51
CA ILE A 407 1.99 -2.29 -17.10
C ILE A 407 2.46 -2.75 -15.73
N MET A 408 3.78 -2.86 -15.52
CA MET A 408 4.37 -3.26 -14.24
C MET A 408 3.95 -2.33 -13.09
N THR A 409 3.94 -1.02 -13.32
CA THR A 409 3.49 -0.04 -12.33
C THR A 409 2.01 -0.22 -11.98
N ARG A 410 1.15 -0.55 -12.95
CA ARG A 410 -0.28 -0.82 -12.69
C ARG A 410 -0.52 -2.14 -11.97
N THR A 411 0.27 -3.18 -12.29
CA THR A 411 0.08 -4.52 -11.72
C THR A 411 0.77 -4.71 -10.37
N GLY A 412 1.59 -3.75 -9.93
CA GLY A 412 2.35 -3.84 -8.68
C GLY A 412 3.62 -4.68 -8.80
N LEU A 413 4.24 -4.68 -9.98
CA LEU A 413 5.48 -5.39 -10.25
C LEU A 413 6.67 -4.40 -10.25
N ASP A 414 7.83 -4.86 -9.76
CA ASP A 414 9.11 -4.18 -9.92
C ASP A 414 9.63 -4.28 -11.36
N TRP A 415 10.74 -3.59 -11.64
CA TRP A 415 11.43 -3.63 -12.94
C TRP A 415 12.03 -5.00 -13.32
N ARG A 416 11.94 -5.99 -12.43
CA ARG A 416 12.33 -7.39 -12.67
C ARG A 416 11.13 -8.30 -12.92
N GLY A 417 9.91 -7.76 -12.92
CA GLY A 417 8.67 -8.49 -13.09
C GLY A 417 8.24 -9.27 -11.84
N LYS A 418 8.75 -8.92 -10.65
CA LYS A 418 8.35 -9.53 -9.37
C LYS A 418 7.35 -8.65 -8.62
N PRO A 419 6.41 -9.23 -7.84
CA PRO A 419 5.55 -8.45 -6.96
C PRO A 419 6.39 -7.57 -6.01
N ALA A 420 6.07 -6.28 -5.90
CA ALA A 420 6.82 -5.34 -5.07
C ALA A 420 5.96 -4.19 -4.56
N ASN A 421 6.22 -3.75 -3.32
CA ASN A 421 5.49 -2.65 -2.66
C ASN A 421 5.22 -1.46 -3.62
N ARG A 422 4.08 -0.80 -3.45
CA ARG A 422 3.59 0.34 -4.26
C ARG A 422 4.66 1.39 -4.56
N TYR A 423 5.55 1.66 -3.61
CA TYR A 423 6.67 2.58 -3.81
C TYR A 423 7.66 2.09 -4.88
N VAL A 424 8.04 0.82 -4.82
CA VAL A 424 8.99 0.19 -5.75
C VAL A 424 8.36 0.00 -7.12
N SER A 425 7.12 -0.50 -7.17
CA SER A 425 6.37 -0.67 -8.42
C SER A 425 6.01 0.67 -9.08
N GLY A 426 5.81 1.72 -8.29
CA GLY A 426 5.66 3.10 -8.77
C GLY A 426 6.87 3.61 -9.55
N LEU A 427 8.07 3.08 -9.26
CA LEU A 427 9.31 3.43 -9.94
C LEU A 427 9.59 2.57 -11.19
N SER A 428 8.83 1.50 -11.44
CA SER A 428 9.08 0.58 -12.57
C SER A 428 9.08 1.28 -13.93
N CYS A 429 8.11 2.15 -14.21
CA CYS A 429 8.10 2.93 -15.45
C CYS A 429 9.32 3.85 -15.60
N ALA A 430 9.75 4.51 -14.52
CA ALA A 430 10.93 5.37 -14.53
C ALA A 430 12.22 4.56 -14.76
N ASN A 431 12.38 3.43 -14.08
CA ASN A 431 13.53 2.53 -14.25
C ASN A 431 13.63 2.00 -15.68
N MET A 432 12.50 1.56 -16.26
CA MET A 432 12.46 1.09 -17.65
C MET A 432 12.77 2.22 -18.65
N THR A 433 12.35 3.45 -18.34
CA THR A 433 12.70 4.64 -19.14
C THR A 433 14.20 4.93 -19.06
N GLY A 434 14.82 4.76 -17.88
CA GLY A 434 16.26 4.86 -17.70
C GLY A 434 17.03 3.82 -18.51
N ILE A 435 16.61 2.55 -18.47
CA ILE A 435 17.20 1.46 -19.28
C ILE A 435 17.12 1.79 -20.77
N LEU A 436 15.94 2.23 -21.25
CA LEU A 436 15.76 2.62 -22.65
C LEU A 436 16.68 3.80 -23.04
N SER A 437 16.79 4.81 -22.17
CA SER A 437 17.62 5.99 -22.41
C SER A 437 19.11 5.62 -22.51
N ILE A 438 19.60 4.75 -21.63
CA ILE A 438 20.98 4.24 -21.67
C ILE A 438 21.22 3.47 -22.97
N TRP A 439 20.29 2.61 -23.38
CA TRP A 439 20.40 1.85 -24.62
C TRP A 439 20.44 2.77 -25.86
N LEU A 440 19.56 3.77 -25.93
CA LEU A 440 19.56 4.76 -27.01
C LEU A 440 20.87 5.55 -27.05
N ALA A 441 21.39 5.97 -25.88
CA ALA A 441 22.66 6.69 -25.79
C ALA A 441 23.85 5.86 -26.28
N ILE A 442 23.91 4.57 -25.93
CA ILE A 442 24.98 3.64 -26.39
C ILE A 442 24.88 3.40 -27.90
N ASN A 443 23.68 3.25 -28.46
CA ASN A 443 23.53 3.09 -29.91
C ASN A 443 23.86 4.38 -30.67
N ALA A 444 23.45 5.53 -30.15
CA ALA A 444 23.78 6.83 -30.73
C ALA A 444 25.30 7.10 -30.70
N SER A 445 25.96 6.75 -29.59
CA SER A 445 27.42 6.89 -29.49
C SER A 445 28.15 5.91 -30.41
N GLY A 446 27.67 4.67 -30.54
CA GLY A 446 28.18 3.69 -31.50
C GLY A 446 28.06 4.19 -32.95
N LEU A 447 26.90 4.76 -33.32
CA LEU A 447 26.68 5.35 -34.64
C LEU A 447 27.60 6.56 -34.90
N ALA A 448 27.79 7.42 -33.90
CA ALA A 448 28.71 8.55 -33.99
C ALA A 448 30.16 8.08 -34.16
N MET A 449 30.58 7.05 -33.43
CA MET A 449 31.90 6.45 -33.54
C MET A 449 32.13 5.85 -34.95
N LEU A 450 31.14 5.11 -35.48
CA LEU A 450 31.20 4.56 -36.83
C LEU A 450 31.30 5.67 -37.89
N ARG A 451 30.56 6.76 -37.72
CA ARG A 451 30.64 7.92 -38.62
C ARG A 451 32.02 8.56 -38.61
N VAL A 452 32.64 8.71 -37.43
CA VAL A 452 34.00 9.26 -37.30
C VAL A 452 35.05 8.33 -37.91
N ALA A 453 34.94 7.01 -37.67
CA ALA A 453 35.84 6.02 -38.25
C ALA A 453 35.77 6.03 -39.79
N TRP A 454 34.55 6.08 -40.33
CA TRP A 454 34.30 6.22 -41.77
C TRP A 454 34.95 7.46 -42.36
N GLN A 455 34.76 8.63 -41.73
CA GLN A 455 35.35 9.89 -42.20
C GLN A 455 36.89 9.90 -42.18
N ARG A 456 37.51 9.10 -41.31
CA ARG A 456 38.96 8.97 -41.21
C ARG A 456 39.54 7.92 -42.18
N GLY A 457 38.71 7.23 -42.95
CA GLY A 457 39.16 6.20 -43.89
C GLY A 457 39.65 4.92 -43.21
N PHE A 458 39.27 4.68 -41.94
CA PHE A 458 39.52 3.38 -41.31
C PHE A 458 38.63 2.32 -41.95
N LEU A 459 39.21 1.16 -42.26
CA LEU A 459 38.44 -0.02 -42.65
C LEU A 459 37.67 -0.49 -41.41
N ILE A 460 36.35 -0.35 -41.42
CA ILE A 460 35.54 -0.78 -40.28
C ILE A 460 35.53 -2.31 -40.29
N GLY A 461 36.17 -2.93 -39.30
CA GLY A 461 36.19 -4.37 -39.08
C GLY A 461 35.16 -4.84 -38.04
N ALA A 462 35.06 -6.16 -37.86
CA ALA A 462 34.14 -6.83 -36.93
C ALA A 462 34.28 -6.35 -35.48
N GLU A 463 35.50 -5.95 -35.09
CA GLU A 463 35.84 -5.45 -33.78
C GLU A 463 35.08 -4.17 -33.38
N TYR A 464 34.62 -3.36 -34.35
CA TYR A 464 33.89 -2.12 -34.05
C TYR A 464 32.40 -2.37 -33.75
N TYR A 465 31.75 -3.28 -34.47
CA TYR A 465 30.32 -3.56 -34.29
C TYR A 465 30.04 -4.72 -33.33
N SER A 466 30.99 -5.64 -33.12
CA SER A 466 30.78 -6.81 -32.26
C SER A 466 30.29 -6.46 -30.85
N PRO A 467 30.90 -5.52 -30.11
CA PRO A 467 30.41 -5.14 -28.78
C PRO A 467 29.01 -4.55 -28.80
N LEU A 468 28.69 -3.74 -29.83
CA LEU A 468 27.39 -3.12 -30.00
C LEU A 468 26.31 -4.18 -30.31
N ILE A 469 26.61 -5.15 -31.17
CA ILE A 469 25.72 -6.27 -31.48
C ILE A 469 25.49 -7.12 -30.23
N LEU A 470 26.55 -7.50 -29.50
CA LEU A 470 26.43 -8.28 -28.26
C LEU A 470 25.58 -7.57 -27.21
N PHE A 471 25.77 -6.25 -27.03
CA PHE A 471 24.95 -5.45 -26.13
C PHE A 471 23.48 -5.40 -26.54
N ASN A 472 23.19 -5.24 -27.83
CA ASN A 472 21.83 -5.26 -28.37
C ASN A 472 21.15 -6.62 -28.20
N VAL A 473 21.87 -7.72 -28.46
CA VAL A 473 21.37 -9.09 -28.24
C VAL A 473 21.09 -9.33 -26.75
N PHE A 474 21.99 -8.89 -25.86
CA PHE A 474 21.79 -8.99 -24.42
C PHE A 474 20.52 -8.23 -23.97
N LEU A 475 20.34 -6.99 -24.43
CA LEU A 475 19.15 -6.22 -24.06
C LEU A 475 17.87 -6.82 -24.65
N TRP A 476 17.93 -7.35 -25.87
CA TRP A 476 16.81 -8.06 -26.49
C TRP A 476 16.42 -9.30 -25.67
N MET A 477 17.39 -10.14 -25.28
CA MET A 477 17.15 -11.31 -24.41
C MET A 477 16.57 -10.91 -23.05
N TYR A 478 17.06 -9.81 -22.46
CA TYR A 478 16.52 -9.24 -21.24
C TYR A 478 15.04 -8.83 -21.42
N MET A 479 14.71 -8.14 -22.52
CA MET A 479 13.33 -7.72 -22.82
C MET A 479 12.38 -8.89 -23.06
N VAL A 480 12.82 -9.93 -23.77
CA VAL A 480 12.04 -11.17 -23.94
C VAL A 480 11.78 -11.81 -22.58
N SER A 481 12.83 -11.97 -21.76
CA SER A 481 12.74 -12.59 -20.44
C SER A 481 11.83 -11.81 -19.50
N LEU A 482 11.93 -10.48 -19.51
CA LEU A 482 11.10 -9.60 -18.68
C LEU A 482 9.64 -9.63 -19.14
N THR A 483 9.38 -9.53 -20.44
CA THR A 483 8.03 -9.58 -21.00
C THR A 483 7.34 -10.90 -20.66
N ALA A 484 8.05 -12.03 -20.81
CA ALA A 484 7.54 -13.35 -20.44
C ALA A 484 7.19 -13.43 -18.95
N LYS A 485 8.05 -12.91 -18.05
CA LYS A 485 7.79 -12.88 -16.60
C LYS A 485 6.59 -12.02 -16.22
N VAL A 486 6.48 -10.83 -16.80
CA VAL A 486 5.33 -9.93 -16.54
C VAL A 486 4.03 -10.58 -17.01
N ARG A 487 4.05 -11.21 -18.19
CA ARG A 487 2.90 -11.94 -18.73
C ARG A 487 2.52 -13.13 -17.85
N ALA A 488 3.47 -13.95 -17.45
CA ALA A 488 3.26 -15.07 -16.52
C ALA A 488 2.66 -14.59 -15.19
N SER A 489 3.18 -13.49 -14.64
CA SER A 489 2.65 -12.92 -13.39
C SER A 489 1.19 -12.46 -13.55
N ILE A 490 0.84 -11.82 -14.66
CA ILE A 490 -0.54 -11.42 -14.95
C ILE A 490 -1.43 -12.65 -15.10
N ARG A 491 -1.01 -13.66 -15.86
CA ARG A 491 -1.80 -14.90 -16.03
C ARG A 491 -2.05 -15.60 -14.71
N ASN A 492 -1.01 -15.78 -13.89
CA ASN A 492 -1.15 -16.38 -12.57
C ASN A 492 -2.10 -15.57 -11.68
N LYS A 493 -2.01 -14.23 -11.73
CA LYS A 493 -2.88 -13.33 -10.96
C LYS A 493 -4.37 -13.43 -11.36
N TYR A 494 -4.66 -13.62 -12.64
CA TYR A 494 -6.03 -13.68 -13.17
C TYR A 494 -6.47 -15.09 -13.55
N GLN A 495 -5.71 -16.12 -13.15
CA GLN A 495 -5.96 -17.54 -13.43
C GLN A 495 -6.15 -17.85 -14.93
N ILE A 496 -5.41 -17.16 -15.80
CA ILE A 496 -5.51 -17.35 -17.26
C ILE A 496 -4.71 -18.60 -17.66
N PRO A 497 -5.34 -19.63 -18.23
CA PRO A 497 -4.64 -20.87 -18.64
C PRO A 497 -3.74 -20.65 -19.86
N ASP A 498 -2.75 -21.53 -20.04
CA ASP A 498 -2.06 -21.68 -21.33
C ASP A 498 -3.03 -22.26 -22.37
N GLU A 499 -3.14 -21.65 -23.55
CA GLU A 499 -4.03 -22.11 -24.63
C GLU A 499 -3.26 -22.84 -25.74
N SER A 500 -2.10 -22.30 -26.14
CA SER A 500 -1.41 -22.74 -27.37
C SER A 500 -0.13 -23.52 -27.11
N CYS A 501 0.60 -23.20 -26.04
CA CYS A 501 1.90 -23.81 -25.77
C CYS A 501 2.15 -23.96 -24.25
N THR A 502 1.73 -25.10 -23.70
CA THR A 502 1.80 -25.38 -22.26
C THR A 502 3.19 -25.10 -21.70
N GLY A 503 3.28 -24.20 -20.71
CA GLY A 503 4.51 -23.83 -20.02
C GLY A 503 5.49 -22.93 -20.78
N SER A 504 5.26 -22.62 -22.06
CA SER A 504 6.17 -21.74 -22.82
C SER A 504 5.49 -20.67 -23.68
N GLU A 505 4.15 -20.60 -23.66
CA GLU A 505 3.37 -19.59 -24.39
C GLU A 505 3.89 -18.17 -24.13
N ASP A 506 4.16 -17.81 -22.88
CA ASP A 506 4.65 -16.47 -22.54
C ASP A 506 6.00 -16.13 -23.19
N CYS A 507 6.90 -17.12 -23.27
CA CYS A 507 8.20 -16.96 -23.91
C CYS A 507 8.05 -16.81 -25.43
N VAL A 508 7.23 -17.67 -26.05
CA VAL A 508 6.95 -17.62 -27.49
C VAL A 508 6.30 -16.30 -27.88
N CYS A 509 5.27 -15.85 -27.15
CA CYS A 509 4.63 -14.56 -27.38
C CYS A 509 5.61 -13.39 -27.21
N ALA A 510 6.45 -13.42 -26.17
CA ALA A 510 7.46 -12.41 -25.93
C ALA A 510 8.57 -12.36 -27.00
N THR A 511 8.94 -13.50 -27.59
CA THR A 511 9.97 -13.57 -28.65
C THR A 511 9.43 -13.16 -30.02
N PHE A 512 8.28 -13.68 -30.44
CA PHE A 512 7.81 -13.57 -31.83
C PHE A 512 6.82 -12.43 -32.07
N CYS A 513 6.08 -11.97 -31.05
CA CYS A 513 5.10 -10.89 -31.17
C CYS A 513 5.13 -9.98 -29.93
N MET A 514 6.32 -9.55 -29.51
CA MET A 514 6.49 -8.73 -28.29
C MET A 514 5.53 -7.54 -28.21
N PRO A 515 5.34 -6.70 -29.26
CA PRO A 515 4.41 -5.58 -29.18
C PRO A 515 2.96 -6.01 -28.94
N CYS A 516 2.56 -7.15 -29.53
CA CYS A 516 1.23 -7.74 -29.41
C CYS A 516 0.99 -8.24 -27.99
N ALA A 517 1.97 -8.95 -27.41
CA ALA A 517 1.93 -9.42 -26.04
C ALA A 517 1.83 -8.26 -25.04
N ILE A 518 2.62 -7.19 -25.25
CA ILE A 518 2.56 -5.98 -24.41
C ILE A 518 1.21 -5.27 -24.58
N CYS A 519 0.66 -5.19 -25.80
CA CYS A 519 -0.68 -4.63 -26.04
C CYS A 519 -1.77 -5.40 -25.31
N GLN A 520 -1.76 -6.73 -25.41
CA GLN A 520 -2.73 -7.61 -24.75
C GLN A 520 -2.68 -7.44 -23.23
N MET A 521 -1.48 -7.48 -22.62
CA MET A 521 -1.31 -7.19 -21.20
C MET A 521 -1.76 -5.77 -20.84
N GLY A 522 -1.46 -4.80 -21.70
CA GLY A 522 -1.85 -3.40 -21.56
C GLY A 522 -3.36 -3.23 -21.50
N ARG A 523 -4.12 -3.83 -22.41
CA ARG A 523 -5.59 -3.77 -22.42
C ARG A 523 -6.24 -4.65 -21.35
N HIS A 524 -5.61 -5.76 -20.99
CA HIS A 524 -6.11 -6.56 -19.88
C HIS A 524 -6.04 -5.81 -18.55
N THR A 525 -4.95 -5.08 -18.32
CA THR A 525 -4.70 -4.33 -17.06
C THR A 525 -5.28 -2.92 -17.04
N SER A 526 -5.90 -2.46 -18.13
CA SER A 526 -6.62 -1.19 -18.14
C SER A 526 -7.73 -1.14 -19.19
N ASP A 527 -8.83 -0.51 -18.83
CA ASP A 527 -9.96 -0.29 -19.73
C ASP A 527 -9.78 0.99 -20.56
N PHE A 528 -9.28 0.83 -21.78
CA PHE A 528 -9.11 1.94 -22.71
C PHE A 528 -10.38 2.34 -23.47
N GLU A 529 -11.47 1.59 -23.32
CA GLU A 529 -12.79 2.02 -23.81
C GLU A 529 -13.36 3.08 -22.88
N THR A 530 -13.14 2.91 -21.57
CA THR A 530 -13.52 3.90 -20.56
C THR A 530 -12.54 5.06 -20.48
N TYR A 531 -11.23 4.82 -20.56
CA TYR A 531 -10.20 5.84 -20.37
C TYR A 531 -9.34 6.04 -21.61
N THR A 532 -9.21 7.28 -22.07
CA THR A 532 -8.28 7.59 -23.16
C THR A 532 -6.84 7.28 -22.74
N ALA A 533 -6.16 6.44 -23.53
CA ALA A 533 -4.75 6.15 -23.33
C ALA A 533 -3.92 7.44 -23.42
N THR A 534 -2.99 7.63 -22.49
CA THR A 534 -2.07 8.77 -22.50
C THR A 534 -0.64 8.33 -22.73
N TRP A 535 0.08 9.15 -23.50
CA TRP A 535 1.50 8.94 -23.74
C TRP A 535 2.30 9.35 -22.51
N CYS A 536 3.41 8.63 -22.26
CA CYS A 536 4.45 9.04 -21.32
C CYS A 536 4.02 9.29 -19.86
N THR A 537 2.85 8.80 -19.43
CA THR A 537 2.51 8.76 -18.00
C THR A 537 3.09 7.50 -17.35
N SER A 538 3.22 7.49 -16.02
CA SER A 538 3.76 6.33 -15.30
C SER A 538 2.89 5.07 -15.41
N THR A 539 1.62 5.22 -15.77
CA THR A 539 0.63 4.13 -15.84
C THR A 539 0.00 3.95 -17.23
N GLY A 540 0.30 4.83 -18.18
CA GLY A 540 -0.40 4.91 -19.47
C GLY A 540 -1.85 5.39 -19.38
N LEU A 541 -2.29 5.85 -18.20
CA LEU A 541 -3.63 6.38 -17.93
C LEU A 541 -3.57 7.88 -17.55
N PRO A 542 -4.67 8.63 -17.66
CA PRO A 542 -4.76 10.00 -17.16
C PRO A 542 -4.47 10.07 -15.66
N THR A 543 -3.82 11.15 -15.20
CA THR A 543 -3.40 11.34 -13.81
C THR A 543 -4.54 11.34 -12.79
N GLN A 544 -5.76 11.59 -13.25
CA GLN A 544 -6.98 11.60 -12.45
C GLN A 544 -7.47 10.19 -12.09
N VAL A 545 -7.07 9.18 -12.87
CA VAL A 545 -7.46 7.79 -12.63
C VAL A 545 -6.57 7.25 -11.51
N LYS A 546 -7.11 7.27 -10.29
CA LYS A 546 -6.50 6.57 -9.15
C LYS A 546 -6.59 5.08 -9.43
N LEU A 547 -5.43 4.43 -9.58
CA LEU A 547 -5.39 2.98 -9.63
C LEU A 547 -5.96 2.42 -8.32
N ALA A 548 -6.83 1.43 -8.44
CA ALA A 548 -7.24 0.63 -7.30
C ALA A 548 -5.97 0.20 -6.56
N PRO A 549 -5.91 0.33 -5.23
CA PRO A 549 -4.76 -0.13 -4.47
C PRO A 549 -4.50 -1.57 -4.87
N VAL A 550 -3.27 -1.86 -5.29
CA VAL A 550 -2.86 -3.22 -5.59
C VAL A 550 -2.96 -3.97 -4.26
N THR A 551 -4.07 -4.67 -4.05
CA THR A 551 -4.20 -5.61 -2.96
C THR A 551 -3.19 -6.69 -3.26
N PHE A 552 -2.08 -6.67 -2.53
CA PHE A 552 -1.11 -7.73 -2.57
C PHE A 552 -1.84 -9.01 -2.14
N TYR A 553 -2.12 -9.88 -3.10
CA TYR A 553 -2.48 -11.28 -2.83
C TYR A 553 -1.23 -12.06 -2.37
N GLY A 554 -0.40 -11.45 -1.52
CA GLY A 554 0.87 -12.01 -1.05
C GLY A 554 0.66 -13.40 -0.45
N ASP A 555 -0.45 -13.58 0.25
CA ASP A 555 -0.80 -14.83 0.91
C ASP A 555 -1.16 -15.94 -0.09
N GLN A 556 -1.72 -15.61 -1.26
CA GLN A 556 -2.05 -16.62 -2.28
C GLN A 556 -0.82 -17.08 -3.08
N TYR A 557 0.19 -16.22 -3.26
CA TYR A 557 1.41 -16.58 -3.99
C TYR A 557 2.36 -17.48 -3.19
N GLN A 558 2.42 -17.31 -1.86
CA GLN A 558 3.22 -18.19 -1.00
C GLN A 558 2.68 -19.62 -0.99
N ASN A 559 1.35 -19.78 -0.95
CA ASN A 559 0.73 -21.09 -0.89
C ASN A 559 0.92 -21.91 -2.18
N MET A 560 0.92 -21.30 -3.37
CA MET A 560 1.13 -22.05 -4.63
C MET A 560 2.57 -22.56 -4.79
N HIS A 561 3.57 -21.86 -4.25
CA HIS A 561 4.95 -22.31 -4.33
C HIS A 561 5.24 -23.46 -3.36
N ASP A 562 4.63 -23.47 -2.18
CA ASP A 562 4.74 -24.58 -1.22
C ASP A 562 4.06 -25.86 -1.73
N GLU A 563 2.94 -25.77 -2.46
CA GLU A 563 2.31 -26.95 -3.09
C GLU A 563 3.16 -27.53 -4.24
N SER A 564 3.83 -26.68 -5.01
CA SER A 564 4.65 -27.13 -6.16
C SER A 564 5.95 -27.83 -5.76
N GLN A 565 6.43 -27.67 -4.52
CA GLN A 565 7.64 -28.35 -4.03
C GLN A 565 7.35 -29.70 -3.36
N GLY A 566 6.08 -30.05 -3.11
CA GLY A 566 5.67 -31.31 -2.48
C GLY A 566 5.41 -32.49 -3.44
N HIS A 567 5.35 -32.26 -4.75
CA HIS A 567 5.03 -33.29 -5.74
C HIS A 567 6.04 -33.31 -6.90
N VAL A 568 7.21 -33.88 -6.64
CA VAL A 568 8.01 -34.54 -7.68
C VAL A 568 8.22 -35.97 -7.20
N VAL A 569 7.45 -36.89 -7.78
CA VAL A 569 7.70 -38.35 -7.71
C VAL A 569 8.55 -38.73 -8.92
#